data_AF-A0A351J5S6-F1
#
_entry.id   AF-A0A351J5S6-F1
#
_cell.length_a   1.000
_cell.length_b   1.000
_cell.length_c   1.000
_cell.angle_alpha   90.00
_cell.angle_beta   90.00
_cell.angle_gamma   90.00
#
_symmetry.space_group_name_H-M   'P 1'
#
loop_
_entity.id
_entity.type
_entity.pdbx_description
1 polymer ?
#
loop_
_entity_poly.entity_id
_entity_poly.type
_entity_poly.pdbx_seq_one_letter_code
_entity_poly.pdbx_strand_id
1 'polypeptide(L)'
;MNNVVGVIQALLFTNLMLFTMFSILSFLINTFGRLRARSKASTPLFEWRPTGREWRTYLKGKSRSYLLSFLLFLAIFVVLSALFGGKEGSIWSSLTMVASLIPGVVFYVLAVILSPNKYTIYPEGITSFGWLYYNTSRKGEVITEAKVGFQPWTKFSGYQWDGDILLLKTQFAFTEIVAGQHKGRVRDLLRECLKEASKSKQRSNKQQKIESDQVNSDTGNSDQKS
;
A
#
# COMPACT_ATOMS: atom_id res chain seq x y z
N MET A 1 -30.69 32.96 9.66
CA MET A 1 -29.43 32.56 10.32
C MET A 1 -29.37 31.07 10.68
N ASN A 2 -30.46 30.42 11.12
CA ASN A 2 -30.45 29.00 11.51
C ASN A 2 -30.08 28.01 10.39
N ASN A 3 -30.49 28.27 9.14
CA ASN A 3 -30.17 27.36 8.01
C ASN A 3 -28.69 27.38 7.62
N VAL A 4 -28.01 28.53 7.72
CA VAL A 4 -26.59 28.65 7.37
C VAL A 4 -25.73 27.94 8.41
N VAL A 5 -26.05 28.08 9.70
CA VAL A 5 -25.36 27.38 10.78
C VAL A 5 -25.56 25.87 10.68
N GLY A 6 -26.78 25.41 10.36
CA GLY A 6 -27.07 23.99 10.15
C GLY A 6 -26.30 23.38 8.97
N VAL A 7 -26.19 24.10 7.86
CA VAL A 7 -25.37 23.67 6.71
C VAL A 7 -23.89 23.60 7.07
N ILE A 8 -23.34 24.61 7.75
CA ILE A 8 -21.93 24.61 8.18
C ILE A 8 -21.65 23.43 9.14
N GLN A 9 -22.55 23.15 10.09
CA GLN A 9 -22.41 22.02 11.00
C GLN A 9 -22.46 20.67 10.27
N ALA A 10 -23.39 20.49 9.32
CA ALA A 10 -23.47 19.30 8.51
C ALA A 10 -22.18 19.09 7.70
N LEU A 11 -21.65 20.15 7.07
CA LEU A 11 -20.41 20.09 6.32
C LEU A 11 -19.20 19.73 7.19
N LEU A 12 -19.07 20.36 8.36
CA LEU A 12 -18.02 20.03 9.33
C LEU A 12 -18.10 18.56 9.76
N PHE A 13 -19.29 18.09 10.10
CA PHE A 13 -19.50 16.72 10.53
C PHE A 13 -19.18 15.71 9.42
N THR A 14 -19.64 15.93 8.19
CA THR A 14 -19.35 15.04 7.06
C THR A 14 -17.85 14.97 6.76
N ASN A 15 -17.15 16.12 6.76
CA ASN A 15 -15.70 16.14 6.54
C ASN A 15 -14.92 15.47 7.68
N LEU A 16 -15.37 15.66 8.93
CA LEU A 16 -14.79 14.99 10.10
C LEU A 16 -14.99 13.47 10.03
N MET A 17 -16.18 13.01 9.65
CA MET A 17 -16.48 11.59 9.47
C MET A 17 -15.62 10.98 8.36
N LEU A 18 -15.50 11.66 7.22
CA LEU A 18 -14.63 11.21 6.12
C LEU A 18 -13.17 11.08 6.57
N PHE A 19 -12.64 12.10 7.24
CA PHE A 19 -11.29 12.06 7.80
C PHE A 19 -11.11 10.92 8.80
N THR A 20 -12.10 10.73 9.69
CA THR A 20 -12.09 9.68 10.70
C THR A 20 -12.14 8.29 10.05
N MET A 21 -12.96 8.09 9.03
CA MET A 21 -13.03 6.82 8.29
C MET A 21 -11.70 6.47 7.64
N PHE A 22 -11.06 7.41 6.93
CA PHE A 22 -9.74 7.14 6.33
C PHE A 22 -8.64 6.95 7.38
N SER A 23 -8.74 7.63 8.52
CA SER A 23 -7.83 7.46 9.64
C SER A 23 -7.96 6.09 10.29
N ILE A 24 -9.20 5.64 10.55
CA ILE A 24 -9.49 4.31 11.08
C ILE A 24 -9.04 3.24 10.10
N LEU A 25 -9.35 3.40 8.81
CA LEU A 25 -8.92 2.44 7.78
C LEU A 25 -7.39 2.34 7.72
N SER A 26 -6.70 3.48 7.74
CA SER A 26 -5.24 3.52 7.84
C SER A 26 -4.75 2.81 9.10
N PHE A 27 -5.34 3.11 10.26
CA PHE A 27 -4.97 2.48 11.53
C PHE A 27 -5.16 0.96 11.51
N LEU A 28 -6.30 0.46 11.01
CA LEU A 28 -6.59 -0.96 10.90
C LEU A 28 -5.58 -1.66 9.98
N ILE A 29 -5.34 -1.10 8.79
CA ILE A 29 -4.36 -1.67 7.84
C ILE A 29 -2.96 -1.72 8.46
N ASN A 30 -2.53 -0.65 9.14
CA ASN A 30 -1.26 -0.64 9.86
C ASN A 30 -1.22 -1.69 10.98
N THR A 31 -2.30 -1.83 11.74
CA THR A 31 -2.40 -2.77 12.86
C THR A 31 -2.34 -4.21 12.38
N PHE A 32 -3.12 -4.57 11.37
CA PHE A 32 -3.05 -5.89 10.72
C PHE A 32 -1.68 -6.13 10.09
N GLY A 33 -1.11 -5.11 9.44
CA GLY A 33 0.25 -5.15 8.90
C GLY A 33 1.28 -5.47 9.98
N ARG A 34 1.15 -4.87 11.17
CA ARG A 34 2.04 -5.06 12.31
C ARG A 34 1.87 -6.44 12.95
N LEU A 35 0.64 -6.90 13.11
CA LEU A 35 0.34 -8.23 13.64
C LEU A 35 0.89 -9.32 12.71
N ARG A 36 0.73 -9.15 11.39
CA ARG A 36 1.30 -10.05 10.39
C ARG A 36 2.82 -10.03 10.36
N ALA A 37 3.45 -8.87 10.60
CA ALA A 37 4.89 -8.78 10.76
C ALA A 37 5.34 -9.58 12.00
N ARG A 38 4.71 -9.37 13.16
CA ARG A 38 5.06 -10.06 14.41
C ARG A 38 4.91 -11.58 14.34
N SER A 39 3.94 -12.09 13.57
CA SER A 39 3.74 -13.53 13.44
C SER A 39 4.66 -14.20 12.41
N LYS A 40 5.35 -13.42 11.56
CA LYS A 40 6.11 -13.96 10.41
C LYS A 40 7.55 -13.49 10.32
N ALA A 41 7.96 -12.50 11.10
CA ALA A 41 9.25 -11.86 10.99
C ALA A 41 10.00 -11.89 12.33
N SER A 42 11.30 -12.05 12.23
CA SER A 42 12.23 -12.02 13.36
C SER A 42 12.55 -10.56 13.76
N THR A 43 13.65 -10.36 14.51
CA THR A 43 14.09 -9.04 14.97
C THR A 43 14.35 -8.11 13.78
N PRO A 44 13.88 -6.85 13.81
CA PRO A 44 14.12 -5.91 12.71
C PRO A 44 15.62 -5.64 12.52
N LEU A 45 16.09 -5.71 11.27
CA LEU A 45 17.48 -5.42 10.90
C LEU A 45 17.74 -3.91 10.83
N PHE A 46 16.75 -3.16 10.35
CA PHE A 46 16.87 -1.72 10.20
C PHE A 46 15.50 -1.05 10.12
N GLU A 47 15.38 0.11 10.77
CA GLU A 47 14.17 0.93 10.76
C GLU A 47 14.53 2.37 10.41
N TRP A 48 13.72 3.01 9.57
CA TRP A 48 13.91 4.42 9.26
C TRP A 48 12.60 5.12 8.90
N ARG A 49 12.68 6.45 8.88
CA ARG A 49 11.68 7.35 8.31
C ARG A 49 12.38 8.29 7.35
N PRO A 50 11.84 8.53 6.14
CA PRO A 50 12.32 9.60 5.29
C PRO A 50 12.22 10.94 6.02
N THR A 51 13.13 11.85 5.74
CA THR A 51 13.00 13.23 6.20
C THR A 51 11.76 13.87 5.57
N GLY A 52 11.20 14.90 6.23
CA GLY A 52 10.06 15.62 5.67
C GLY A 52 10.33 16.25 4.30
N ARG A 53 11.60 16.53 3.96
CA ARG A 53 11.99 17.03 2.63
C ARG A 53 11.94 15.92 1.57
N GLU A 54 12.53 14.77 1.86
CA GLU A 54 12.50 13.60 0.97
C GLU A 54 11.06 13.13 0.72
N TRP A 55 10.27 13.06 1.79
CA TRP A 55 8.86 12.68 1.73
C TRP A 55 8.03 13.63 0.86
N ARG A 56 8.16 14.94 1.07
CA ARG A 56 7.47 15.95 0.25
C ARG A 56 7.92 15.91 -1.21
N THR A 57 9.20 15.64 -1.47
CA THR A 57 9.74 15.52 -2.83
C THR A 57 9.15 14.30 -3.54
N TYR A 58 9.09 13.16 -2.85
CA TYR A 58 8.41 11.96 -3.32
C TYR A 58 6.93 12.22 -3.63
N LEU A 59 6.18 12.82 -2.70
CA LEU A 59 4.76 13.15 -2.89
C LEU A 59 4.53 14.15 -4.02
N LYS A 60 5.41 15.17 -4.17
CA LYS A 60 5.34 16.12 -5.30
C LYS A 60 5.48 15.41 -6.64
N GLY A 61 6.41 14.45 -6.73
CA GLY A 61 6.59 13.56 -7.87
C GLY A 61 5.41 12.61 -8.15
N LYS A 62 4.40 12.60 -7.27
CA LYS A 62 3.17 11.80 -7.36
C LYS A 62 1.91 12.65 -7.46
N SER A 63 2.02 13.98 -7.37
CA SER A 63 0.87 14.91 -7.39
C SER A 63 -0.08 14.70 -8.57
N ARG A 64 0.45 14.48 -9.78
CA ARG A 64 -0.35 14.19 -10.98
C ARG A 64 -1.15 12.88 -10.87
N SER A 65 -0.50 11.84 -10.34
CA SER A 65 -1.12 10.54 -10.06
C SER A 65 -2.26 10.66 -9.04
N TYR A 66 -2.03 11.41 -7.95
CA TYR A 66 -3.08 11.70 -6.96
C TYR A 66 -4.25 12.49 -7.56
N LEU A 67 -3.96 13.51 -8.37
CA LEU A 67 -4.99 14.29 -9.03
C LEU A 67 -5.85 13.41 -9.96
N LEU A 68 -5.23 12.53 -10.75
CA LEU A 68 -5.94 11.58 -11.60
C LEU A 68 -6.80 10.60 -10.79
N SER A 69 -6.27 10.05 -9.70
CA SER A 69 -7.05 9.17 -8.80
C SER A 69 -8.21 9.91 -8.14
N PHE A 70 -8.02 11.18 -7.78
CA PHE A 70 -9.08 12.02 -7.25
C PHE A 70 -10.16 12.29 -8.31
N LEU A 71 -9.78 12.66 -9.53
CA LEU A 71 -10.72 12.83 -10.65
C LEU A 71 -11.49 11.54 -10.98
N LEU A 72 -10.83 10.39 -10.93
CA LEU A 72 -11.49 9.10 -11.12
C LEU A 72 -12.49 8.80 -10.00
N PHE A 73 -12.11 9.04 -8.75
CA PHE A 73 -13.00 8.91 -7.61
C PHE A 73 -14.22 9.83 -7.75
N LEU A 74 -14.00 11.08 -8.15
CA LEU A 74 -15.07 12.04 -8.45
C LEU A 74 -16.01 11.53 -9.53
N ALA A 75 -15.46 11.02 -10.64
CA ALA A 75 -16.26 10.47 -11.74
C ALA A 75 -17.09 9.27 -11.30
N ILE A 76 -16.50 8.31 -10.58
CA ILE A 76 -17.20 7.15 -10.02
C ILE A 76 -18.30 7.61 -9.08
N PHE A 77 -18.01 8.57 -8.19
CA PHE A 77 -18.97 9.06 -7.22
C PHE A 77 -20.15 9.78 -7.89
N VAL A 78 -19.91 10.59 -8.92
CA VAL A 78 -20.97 11.22 -9.73
C VAL A 78 -21.83 10.16 -10.41
N VAL A 79 -21.22 9.14 -11.00
CA VAL A 79 -21.95 8.02 -11.64
C VAL A 79 -22.78 7.25 -10.61
N LEU A 80 -22.21 6.90 -9.45
CA LEU A 80 -22.95 6.22 -8.38
C LEU A 80 -24.09 7.09 -7.83
N SER A 81 -23.87 8.39 -7.67
CA SER A 81 -24.92 9.31 -7.21
C SER A 81 -26.04 9.45 -8.25
N ALA A 82 -25.71 9.44 -9.54
CA ALA A 82 -26.71 9.43 -10.62
C ALA A 82 -27.49 8.11 -10.69
N LEU A 83 -26.84 6.97 -10.40
CA LEU A 83 -27.47 5.64 -10.41
C LEU A 83 -28.33 5.36 -9.18
N PHE A 84 -27.94 5.85 -8.00
CA PHE A 84 -28.55 5.50 -6.72
C PHE A 84 -29.24 6.67 -6.00
N GLY A 85 -29.20 7.88 -6.55
CA GLY A 85 -29.65 9.12 -5.89
C GLY A 85 -31.17 9.35 -5.82
N GLY A 86 -32.00 8.49 -6.43
CA GLY A 86 -33.46 8.62 -6.37
C GLY A 86 -34.02 9.94 -6.94
N LYS A 87 -35.22 10.36 -6.51
CA LYS A 87 -35.92 11.57 -7.00
C LYS A 87 -35.24 12.90 -6.65
N GLU A 88 -34.28 12.92 -5.72
CA GLU A 88 -33.51 14.11 -5.30
C GLU A 88 -32.09 14.14 -5.88
N GLY A 89 -31.70 13.10 -6.64
CA GLY A 89 -30.40 12.91 -7.27
C GLY A 89 -30.18 13.80 -8.49
N SER A 90 -30.27 15.12 -8.33
CA SER A 90 -29.82 16.03 -9.37
C SER A 90 -28.29 16.00 -9.49
N ILE A 91 -27.77 16.20 -10.71
CA ILE A 91 -26.33 16.34 -10.94
C ILE A 91 -25.75 17.48 -10.09
N TRP A 92 -26.53 18.55 -9.89
CA TRP A 92 -26.14 19.70 -9.06
C TRP A 92 -26.01 19.38 -7.57
N SER A 93 -26.92 18.58 -7.00
CA SER A 93 -26.82 18.15 -5.60
C SER A 93 -25.62 17.22 -5.40
N SER A 94 -25.33 16.35 -6.38
CA SER A 94 -24.15 15.49 -6.38
C SER A 94 -22.84 16.28 -6.49
N LEU A 95 -22.78 17.28 -7.37
CA LEU A 95 -21.65 18.22 -7.48
C LEU A 95 -21.42 19.01 -6.20
N THR A 96 -22.50 19.47 -5.56
CA THR A 96 -22.43 20.25 -4.31
C THR A 96 -21.92 19.37 -3.17
N MET A 97 -22.41 18.12 -3.06
CA MET A 97 -21.92 17.15 -2.09
C MET A 97 -20.43 16.83 -2.33
N VAL A 98 -20.04 16.62 -3.58
CA VAL A 98 -18.63 16.39 -3.94
C VAL A 98 -17.72 17.56 -3.55
N ALA A 99 -18.11 18.79 -3.92
CA ALA A 99 -17.35 19.99 -3.61
C ALA A 99 -17.20 20.16 -2.09
N SER A 100 -18.22 19.73 -1.34
CA SER A 100 -18.22 19.85 0.11
C SER A 100 -17.33 18.84 0.83
N LEU A 101 -16.90 17.75 0.16
CA LEU A 101 -15.93 16.78 0.68
C LEU A 101 -14.46 17.20 0.47
N ILE A 102 -14.21 18.22 -0.37
CA ILE A 102 -12.86 18.70 -0.69
C ILE A 102 -12.07 19.06 0.59
N PRO A 103 -12.62 19.81 1.57
CA PRO A 103 -11.87 20.15 2.78
C PRO A 103 -11.36 18.93 3.54
N GLY A 104 -12.19 17.89 3.71
CA GLY A 104 -11.83 16.65 4.42
C GLY A 104 -10.75 15.88 3.69
N VAL A 105 -10.82 15.82 2.35
CA VAL A 105 -9.75 15.25 1.52
C VAL A 105 -8.45 16.05 1.66
N VAL A 106 -8.52 17.38 1.66
CA VAL A 106 -7.36 18.25 1.88
C VAL A 106 -6.72 18.01 3.24
N PHE A 107 -7.51 17.92 4.31
CA PHE A 107 -7.00 17.60 5.65
C PHE A 107 -6.33 16.23 5.70
N TYR A 108 -6.91 15.22 5.05
CA TYR A 108 -6.29 13.91 4.94
C TYR A 108 -4.96 13.96 4.18
N VAL A 109 -4.92 14.65 3.04
CA VAL A 109 -3.69 14.83 2.25
C VAL A 109 -2.63 15.58 3.05
N LEU A 110 -3.00 16.60 3.81
CA LEU A 110 -2.09 17.30 4.73
C LEU A 110 -1.54 16.34 5.79
N ALA A 111 -2.37 15.47 6.38
CA ALA A 111 -1.91 14.45 7.32
C ALA A 111 -0.89 13.49 6.69
N VAL A 112 -1.11 13.08 5.43
CA VAL A 112 -0.14 12.28 4.65
C VAL A 112 1.17 13.06 4.43
N ILE A 113 1.09 14.34 4.02
CA ILE A 113 2.27 15.18 3.76
C ILE A 113 3.11 15.39 5.02
N LEU A 114 2.46 15.57 6.17
CA LEU A 114 3.11 15.89 7.44
C LEU A 114 3.65 14.65 8.16
N SER A 115 3.23 13.45 7.78
CA SER A 115 3.60 12.21 8.45
C SER A 115 4.27 11.22 7.49
N PRO A 116 5.61 11.26 7.38
CA PRO A 116 6.35 10.29 6.59
C PRO A 116 6.14 8.86 7.08
N ASN A 117 6.04 7.92 6.14
CA ASN A 117 5.94 6.50 6.46
C ASN A 117 7.21 6.01 7.19
N LYS A 118 7.01 5.12 8.17
CA LYS A 118 8.07 4.32 8.77
C LYS A 118 8.28 3.05 7.95
N TYR A 119 9.52 2.76 7.62
CA TYR A 119 9.91 1.53 6.96
C TYR A 119 10.75 0.68 7.90
N THR A 120 10.55 -0.64 7.84
CA THR A 120 11.30 -1.62 8.63
C THR A 120 11.70 -2.79 7.73
N ILE A 121 12.99 -3.12 7.70
CA ILE A 121 13.55 -4.30 7.04
C ILE A 121 13.71 -5.42 8.06
N TYR A 122 13.25 -6.61 7.68
CA TYR A 122 13.43 -7.87 8.38
C TYR A 122 14.21 -8.85 7.49
N PRO A 123 14.81 -9.90 8.04
CA PRO A 123 15.41 -10.97 7.23
C PRO A 123 14.38 -11.62 6.30
N GLU A 124 13.11 -11.71 6.70
CA GLU A 124 12.05 -12.39 5.96
C GLU A 124 11.26 -11.48 5.01
N GLY A 125 11.27 -10.17 5.24
CA GLY A 125 10.52 -9.22 4.43
C GLY A 125 10.73 -7.76 4.78
N ILE A 126 9.85 -6.92 4.25
CA ILE A 126 9.82 -5.49 4.51
C ILE A 126 8.42 -5.05 4.93
N THR A 127 8.36 -4.09 5.84
CA THR A 127 7.12 -3.47 6.25
C THR A 127 7.19 -1.97 6.05
N SER A 128 6.06 -1.39 5.66
CA SER A 128 5.78 0.04 5.62
C SER A 128 4.60 0.32 6.55
N PHE A 129 4.75 1.30 7.43
CA PHE A 129 3.72 1.79 8.34
C PHE A 129 3.49 3.27 8.11
N GLY A 130 2.24 3.68 7.94
CA GLY A 130 1.89 5.08 7.72
C GLY A 130 0.50 5.25 7.15
N TRP A 131 0.20 6.45 6.67
CA TRP A 131 -1.11 6.73 6.11
C TRP A 131 -1.36 5.93 4.83
N LEU A 132 -2.59 5.46 4.65
CA LEU A 132 -2.98 4.85 3.38
C LEU A 132 -3.04 5.96 2.33
N TYR A 133 -2.32 5.81 1.23
CA TYR A 133 -2.46 6.71 0.12
C TYR A 133 -2.57 5.92 -1.18
N TYR A 134 -3.59 6.24 -1.96
CA TYR A 134 -3.79 5.67 -3.29
C TYR A 134 -2.69 6.19 -4.20
N ASN A 135 -1.79 5.30 -4.61
CA ASN A 135 -0.66 5.66 -5.45
C ASN A 135 -0.88 5.00 -6.80
N THR A 136 -1.25 5.75 -7.83
CA THR A 136 -1.17 5.27 -9.22
C THR A 136 0.29 5.36 -9.67
N SER A 137 0.79 4.31 -10.33
CA SER A 137 2.21 4.17 -10.70
C SER A 137 2.73 5.38 -11.46
N ARG A 138 4.04 5.65 -11.32
CA ARG A 138 4.76 6.60 -12.18
C ARG A 138 4.80 6.16 -13.65
N LYS A 139 4.45 4.90 -13.98
CA LYS A 139 4.66 4.29 -15.30
C LYS A 139 3.42 3.62 -15.92
N GLY A 140 2.20 4.03 -15.55
CA GLY A 140 0.97 3.51 -16.18
C GLY A 140 0.56 2.09 -15.76
N GLU A 141 1.35 1.42 -14.91
CA GLU A 141 0.95 0.16 -14.27
C GLU A 141 -0.10 0.42 -13.17
N VAL A 142 -1.18 -0.36 -13.18
CA VAL A 142 -2.23 -0.31 -12.16
C VAL A 142 -1.67 -0.80 -10.84
N ILE A 143 -1.49 0.08 -9.87
CA ILE A 143 -1.06 -0.29 -8.52
C ILE A 143 -2.30 -0.55 -7.68
N THR A 144 -2.59 -1.82 -7.44
CA THR A 144 -3.71 -2.27 -6.59
C THR A 144 -3.28 -2.74 -5.21
N GLU A 145 -1.99 -2.80 -4.89
CA GLU A 145 -1.57 -3.29 -3.58
C GLU A 145 -1.32 -2.15 -2.58
N ALA A 146 -2.02 -2.24 -1.45
CA ALA A 146 -1.76 -1.40 -0.28
C ALA A 146 -0.27 -1.51 0.10
N LYS A 147 0.46 -0.40 -0.05
CA LYS A 147 1.90 -0.27 0.26
C LYS A 147 2.18 -0.21 1.77
N VAL A 148 1.27 -0.72 2.58
CA VAL A 148 1.30 -0.67 4.05
C VAL A 148 1.13 -2.10 4.57
N GLY A 149 1.94 -2.47 5.57
CA GLY A 149 2.00 -3.82 6.13
C GLY A 149 3.17 -4.66 5.61
N PHE A 150 3.29 -5.87 6.17
CA PHE A 150 4.42 -6.78 5.92
C PHE A 150 4.32 -7.48 4.57
N GLN A 151 5.41 -7.43 3.80
CA GLN A 151 5.56 -8.10 2.52
C GLN A 151 6.83 -8.98 2.55
N PRO A 152 6.70 -10.31 2.37
CA PRO A 152 7.86 -11.20 2.40
C PRO A 152 8.74 -11.02 1.16
N TRP A 153 10.05 -11.25 1.28
CA TRP A 153 10.98 -11.11 0.16
C TRP A 153 10.65 -12.01 -1.02
N THR A 154 10.10 -13.19 -0.75
CA THR A 154 9.67 -14.17 -1.75
C THR A 154 8.56 -13.67 -2.68
N LYS A 155 7.86 -12.60 -2.30
CA LYS A 155 6.84 -11.93 -3.13
C LYS A 155 7.45 -11.16 -4.30
N PHE A 156 8.69 -10.71 -4.17
CA PHE A 156 9.31 -9.83 -5.15
C PHE A 156 10.10 -10.62 -6.18
N SER A 157 9.87 -10.29 -7.46
CA SER A 157 10.60 -10.87 -8.59
C SER A 157 11.88 -10.12 -8.93
N GLY A 158 12.05 -8.90 -8.41
CA GLY A 158 13.23 -8.08 -8.61
C GLY A 158 13.10 -6.72 -7.95
N TYR A 159 14.11 -5.88 -8.11
CA TYR A 159 14.10 -4.50 -7.63
C TYR A 159 14.86 -3.58 -8.57
N GLN A 160 14.53 -2.30 -8.54
CA GLN A 160 15.22 -1.23 -9.28
C GLN A 160 15.28 0.02 -8.40
N TRP A 161 16.30 0.85 -8.62
CA TRP A 161 16.45 2.14 -7.95
C TRP A 161 16.06 3.27 -8.91
N ASP A 162 15.21 4.18 -8.45
CA ASP A 162 14.84 5.43 -9.13
C ASP A 162 15.21 6.60 -8.21
N GLY A 163 16.40 7.18 -8.43
CA GLY A 163 16.97 8.15 -7.48
C GLY A 163 17.08 7.56 -6.07
N ASP A 164 16.39 8.16 -5.11
CA ASP A 164 16.35 7.72 -3.70
C ASP A 164 15.16 6.81 -3.36
N ILE A 165 14.44 6.35 -4.38
CA ILE A 165 13.27 5.47 -4.26
C ILE A 165 13.67 4.06 -4.68
N LEU A 166 13.44 3.10 -3.79
CA LEU A 166 13.51 1.67 -4.09
C LEU A 166 12.17 1.21 -4.65
N LEU A 167 12.18 0.60 -5.83
CA LEU A 167 11.03 0.00 -6.48
C LEU A 167 11.18 -1.53 -6.42
N LEU A 168 10.35 -2.21 -5.63
CA LEU A 168 10.32 -3.67 -5.53
C LEU A 168 9.23 -4.21 -6.47
N LYS A 169 9.62 -5.06 -7.42
CA LYS A 169 8.71 -5.61 -8.43
C LYS A 169 7.92 -6.79 -7.88
N THR A 170 6.60 -6.71 -7.88
CA THR A 170 5.69 -7.85 -7.63
C THR A 170 5.18 -8.40 -8.96
N GLN A 171 4.26 -9.37 -8.92
CA GLN A 171 3.63 -9.92 -10.14
C GLN A 171 2.79 -8.88 -10.89
N PHE A 172 2.16 -7.95 -10.17
CA PHE A 172 1.17 -7.03 -10.73
C PHE A 172 1.58 -5.55 -10.65
N ALA A 173 2.54 -5.20 -9.78
CA ALA A 173 2.86 -3.80 -9.51
C ALA A 173 4.28 -3.60 -8.94
N PHE A 174 4.62 -2.35 -8.62
CA PHE A 174 5.80 -2.01 -7.82
C PHE A 174 5.41 -1.52 -6.42
N THR A 175 6.05 -2.08 -5.40
CA THR A 175 6.09 -1.50 -4.05
C THR A 175 7.19 -0.44 -4.01
N GLU A 176 6.83 0.80 -3.68
CA GLU A 176 7.76 1.94 -3.64
C GLU A 176 8.14 2.26 -2.20
N ILE A 177 9.44 2.40 -1.95
CA ILE A 177 10.01 2.70 -0.63
C ILE A 177 10.93 3.90 -0.78
N VAL A 178 10.69 4.93 0.03
CA VAL A 178 11.56 6.11 0.06
C VAL A 178 12.74 5.81 0.99
N ALA A 179 13.91 5.54 0.40
CA ALA A 179 15.13 5.27 1.17
C ALA A 179 15.81 6.57 1.61
N GLY A 180 15.79 7.60 0.75
CA GLY A 180 16.41 8.89 1.04
C GLY A 180 17.90 8.76 1.35
N GLN A 181 18.36 9.52 2.35
CA GLN A 181 19.71 9.47 2.92
C GLN A 181 20.16 8.06 3.35
N HIS A 182 19.22 7.13 3.60
CA HIS A 182 19.54 5.75 4.01
C HIS A 182 19.74 4.79 2.84
N LYS A 183 19.71 5.25 1.59
CA LYS A 183 19.87 4.43 0.37
C LYS A 183 21.03 3.45 0.43
N GLY A 184 22.20 3.88 0.91
CA GLY A 184 23.39 3.02 1.03
C GLY A 184 23.11 1.80 1.92
N ARG A 185 22.69 2.06 3.17
CA ARG A 185 22.39 1.01 4.14
C ARG A 185 21.24 0.10 3.69
N VAL A 186 20.18 0.67 3.13
CA VAL A 186 19.02 -0.08 2.62
C VAL A 186 19.44 -1.00 1.48
N ARG A 187 20.29 -0.52 0.56
CA ARG A 187 20.81 -1.32 -0.57
C ARG A 187 21.62 -2.51 -0.09
N ASP A 188 22.49 -2.32 0.90
CA ASP A 188 23.37 -3.37 1.38
C ASP A 188 22.56 -4.48 2.07
N LEU A 189 21.63 -4.10 2.96
CA LEU A 189 20.70 -5.03 3.61
C LEU A 189 19.79 -5.75 2.60
N LEU A 190 19.26 -5.04 1.60
CA LEU A 190 18.40 -5.63 0.58
C LEU A 190 19.13 -6.75 -0.18
N ARG A 191 20.41 -6.55 -0.50
CA ARG A 191 21.22 -7.54 -1.21
C ARG A 191 21.38 -8.82 -0.38
N GLU A 192 21.63 -8.68 0.93
CA GLU A 192 21.74 -9.81 1.86
C GLU A 192 20.41 -10.56 1.97
N CYS A 193 19.32 -9.85 2.29
CA CYS A 193 18.00 -10.44 2.45
C CYS A 193 17.51 -11.17 1.18
N LEU A 194 17.71 -10.59 -0.01
CA LEU A 194 17.29 -11.23 -1.26
C LEU A 194 18.12 -12.48 -1.59
N LYS A 195 19.43 -12.45 -1.29
CA LYS A 195 20.31 -13.62 -1.47
C LYS A 195 19.92 -14.76 -0.53
N GLU A 196 19.50 -14.45 0.69
CA GLU A 196 19.00 -15.45 1.63
C GLU A 196 17.63 -15.99 1.21
N ALA A 197 16.71 -15.11 0.82
CA ALA A 197 15.39 -15.50 0.33
C ALA A 197 15.48 -16.40 -0.92
N SER A 198 16.40 -16.12 -1.84
CA SER A 198 16.60 -16.98 -3.02
C SER A 198 17.12 -18.36 -2.67
N LYS A 199 18.07 -18.46 -1.71
CA LYS A 199 18.57 -19.75 -1.19
C LYS A 199 17.47 -20.54 -0.50
N SER A 200 16.63 -19.88 0.30
CA SER A 200 15.49 -20.50 0.98
C SER A 200 14.49 -21.08 -0.04
N LYS A 201 14.14 -20.29 -1.07
CA LYS A 201 13.26 -20.75 -2.16
C LYS A 201 13.83 -21.96 -2.92
N GLN A 202 15.13 -21.96 -3.21
CA GLN A 202 15.79 -23.10 -3.86
C GLN A 202 15.79 -24.36 -2.97
N ARG A 203 16.00 -24.22 -1.66
CA ARG A 203 15.94 -25.35 -0.71
C ARG A 203 14.55 -25.94 -0.62
N SER A 204 13.52 -25.08 -0.49
CA SER A 204 12.12 -25.50 -0.43
C SER A 204 11.69 -26.25 -1.70
N ASN A 205 12.04 -25.73 -2.89
CA ASN A 205 11.73 -26.40 -4.16
C ASN A 205 12.44 -27.75 -4.30
N LYS A 206 13.68 -27.89 -3.78
CA LYS A 206 14.39 -29.17 -3.77
C LYS A 206 13.72 -30.19 -2.84
N GLN A 207 13.28 -29.78 -1.65
CA GLN A 207 12.55 -30.65 -0.73
C GLN A 207 11.22 -31.10 -1.32
N GLN A 208 10.44 -30.19 -1.90
CA GLN A 208 9.17 -30.55 -2.56
C GLN A 208 9.38 -31.51 -3.72
N LYS A 209 10.47 -31.37 -4.49
CA LYS A 209 10.81 -32.31 -5.56
C LYS A 209 11.17 -33.70 -5.02
N ILE A 210 11.92 -33.76 -3.91
CA ILE A 210 12.27 -35.04 -3.28
C ILE A 210 11.01 -35.74 -2.73
N GLU A 211 10.10 -35.00 -2.10
CA GLU A 211 8.82 -35.53 -1.63
C GLU A 211 7.92 -36.00 -2.79
N SER A 212 7.84 -35.25 -3.90
CA SER A 212 7.06 -35.68 -5.07
C SER A 212 7.66 -36.92 -5.74
N ASP A 213 8.98 -37.00 -5.81
CA ASP A 213 9.67 -38.15 -6.40
C ASP A 213 9.52 -39.40 -5.53
N GLN A 214 9.49 -39.25 -4.18
CA GLN A 214 9.20 -40.34 -3.24
C GLN A 214 7.76 -40.86 -3.33
N VAL A 215 6.77 -39.97 -3.43
CA VAL A 215 5.36 -40.38 -3.57
C VAL A 215 5.15 -41.13 -4.89
N ASN A 216 5.77 -40.69 -5.99
CA ASN A 216 5.68 -41.41 -7.26
C ASN A 216 6.39 -42.77 -7.24
N SER A 217 7.50 -42.93 -6.51
CA SER A 217 8.15 -44.24 -6.34
C SER A 217 7.33 -45.21 -5.49
N ASP A 218 6.62 -44.71 -4.47
CA ASP A 218 5.78 -45.55 -3.61
C ASP A 218 4.47 -45.98 -4.31
N THR A 219 3.90 -45.12 -5.15
CA THR A 219 2.69 -45.45 -5.93
C THR A 219 3.00 -46.37 -7.13
N GLY A 220 4.22 -46.29 -7.69
CA GLY A 220 4.65 -47.18 -8.77
C GLY A 220 5.01 -48.61 -8.32
N ASN A 221 5.22 -48.84 -7.02
CA ASN A 221 5.58 -50.15 -6.47
C ASN A 221 4.35 -50.94 -5.97
N SER A 222 3.19 -50.30 -5.81
CA SER A 222 1.92 -50.97 -5.47
C SER A 222 1.23 -51.66 -6.66
N ASP A 223 1.59 -51.32 -7.90
CA ASP A 223 0.99 -51.90 -9.12
C ASP A 223 1.73 -53.15 -9.64
N GLN A 224 2.81 -53.60 -8.97
CA GLN A 224 3.57 -54.82 -9.32
C GLN A 224 3.33 -56.02 -8.40
N LYS A 225 2.34 -55.95 -7.49
CA LYS A 225 1.86 -57.09 -6.71
C LYS A 225 0.34 -57.19 -6.78
N SER A 226 -0.17 -57.66 -7.91
CA SER A 226 -1.47 -58.34 -8.00
C SER A 226 -1.38 -59.53 -8.92
#